data_AF-A0A7X6I614-F1
#
_entry.id   AF-A0A7X6I614-F1
#
_cell.length_a   1.000
_cell.length_b   1.000
_cell.length_c   1.000
_cell.angle_alpha   90.00
_cell.angle_beta   90.00
_cell.angle_gamma   90.00
#
_symmetry.space_group_name_H-M   'P 1'
#
loop_
_entity.id
_entity.type
_entity.pdbx_description
1 polymer ?
#
loop_
_entity_poly.entity_id
_entity_poly.type
_entity_poly.pdbx_seq_one_letter_code
_entity_poly.pdbx_strand_id
1 'polypeptide(L)'
;MAMLQDDLAADLDLSMSVRRDGVIGPWSPPGILTKFAGTRFGNLLEQLEGKADEGLVDMGMLLMTIGEETCRSIDERLGIITQMSRRDGRRHDFTIGVGSAREGVTFHCNPAPKDEDRDVMAAYCYGRKYVQKADRWFGLSIDPAGQLQFGLALDFPWEHSPDMEARTASMRRKSHVSLAPPVVRPVRTEPKIGRNDLCTCGSGKKYKRCCLNT
;
A
#
# COMPACT_ATOMS: atom_id res chain seq x y z
N MET A 1 -3.14 20.93 27.23
CA MET A 1 -4.53 20.51 27.51
C MET A 1 -5.32 20.77 26.25
N ALA A 2 -5.67 19.75 25.48
CA ALA A 2 -6.57 19.93 24.34
C ALA A 2 -7.99 20.09 24.91
N MET A 3 -8.65 21.22 24.66
CA MET A 3 -10.07 21.39 24.96
C MET A 3 -10.84 20.98 23.71
N LEU A 4 -11.70 19.97 23.85
CA LEU A 4 -12.66 19.61 22.82
C LEU A 4 -13.79 20.63 22.86
N GLN A 5 -14.26 21.06 21.69
CA GLN A 5 -15.41 21.94 21.57
C GLN A 5 -16.70 21.15 21.80
N ASP A 6 -17.76 21.85 22.26
CA ASP A 6 -19.06 21.23 22.55
C ASP A 6 -19.77 20.68 21.29
N ASP A 7 -19.28 21.03 20.09
CA ASP A 7 -19.81 20.61 18.80
C ASP A 7 -19.14 19.35 18.21
N LEU A 8 -18.21 18.71 18.94
CA LEU A 8 -17.47 17.54 18.45
C LEU A 8 -18.39 16.40 17.97
N ALA A 9 -19.55 16.24 18.60
CA ALA A 9 -20.52 15.20 18.27
C ALA A 9 -21.66 15.69 17.34
N ALA A 10 -21.70 16.98 17.00
CA ALA A 10 -22.86 17.58 16.32
C ALA A 10 -23.20 16.89 14.99
N ASP A 11 -22.18 16.57 14.18
CA ASP A 11 -22.37 15.88 12.90
C ASP A 11 -22.90 14.44 13.08
N LEU A 12 -22.46 13.76 14.15
CA LEU A 12 -22.92 12.41 14.48
C LEU A 12 -24.36 12.44 15.00
N ASP A 13 -24.68 13.37 15.90
CA ASP A 13 -26.02 13.56 16.46
C ASP A 13 -27.03 13.92 15.36
N LEU A 14 -26.63 14.78 14.41
CA LEU A 14 -27.44 15.09 13.24
C LEU A 14 -27.68 13.82 12.40
N SER A 15 -26.63 13.07 12.10
CA SER A 15 -26.75 11.82 11.32
C SER A 15 -27.60 10.76 12.03
N MET A 16 -27.60 10.72 13.37
CA MET A 16 -28.46 9.83 14.15
C MET A 16 -29.91 10.29 14.14
N SER A 17 -30.16 11.61 14.21
CA SER A 17 -31.49 12.21 14.10
C SER A 17 -32.11 11.98 12.72
N VAL A 18 -31.30 12.02 11.66
CA VAL A 18 -31.72 11.64 10.29
C VAL A 18 -32.23 10.21 10.25
N ARG A 19 -31.50 9.26 10.84
CA ARG A 19 -31.85 7.83 10.83
C ARG A 19 -33.06 7.50 11.69
N ARG A 20 -33.16 8.12 12.87
CA ARG A 20 -34.15 7.80 13.88
C ARG A 20 -35.47 8.55 13.68
N ASP A 21 -35.36 9.85 13.42
CA ASP A 21 -36.48 10.79 13.47
C ASP A 21 -36.84 11.34 12.07
N GLY A 22 -36.11 10.92 11.02
CA GLY A 22 -36.36 11.34 9.64
C GLY A 22 -36.05 12.83 9.40
N VAL A 23 -35.20 13.42 10.26
CA VAL A 23 -34.76 14.81 10.12
C VAL A 23 -34.00 14.98 8.80
N ILE A 24 -34.14 16.15 8.16
CA ILE A 24 -33.40 16.47 6.93
C ILE A 24 -31.93 16.70 7.29
N GLY A 25 -31.04 15.89 6.73
CA GLY A 25 -29.60 15.99 6.96
C GLY A 25 -28.83 14.87 6.25
N PRO A 26 -27.49 14.90 6.34
CA PRO A 26 -26.66 13.86 5.77
C PRO A 26 -26.86 12.54 6.52
N TRP A 27 -27.02 11.44 5.78
CA TRP A 27 -27.15 10.10 6.39
C TRP A 27 -25.88 9.69 7.13
N SER A 28 -24.71 9.99 6.56
CA SER A 28 -23.41 9.72 7.15
C SER A 28 -22.66 11.04 7.31
N PRO A 29 -22.04 11.30 8.48
CA PRO A 29 -21.36 12.56 8.72
C PRO A 29 -20.12 12.67 7.81
N PRO A 30 -19.70 13.90 7.45
CA PRO A 30 -18.46 14.10 6.74
C PRO A 30 -17.29 13.56 7.56
N GLY A 31 -16.49 12.67 6.98
CA GLY A 31 -15.38 12.04 7.68
C GLY A 31 -14.50 11.22 6.76
N ILE A 32 -13.61 10.41 7.34
CA ILE A 32 -12.67 9.60 6.57
C ILE A 32 -13.39 8.64 5.60
N LEU A 33 -14.53 8.07 6.00
CA LEU A 33 -15.31 7.15 5.18
C LEU A 33 -15.97 7.87 3.98
N THR A 34 -16.52 9.07 4.17
CA THR A 34 -17.16 9.82 3.08
C THR A 34 -16.14 10.51 2.19
N LYS A 35 -14.93 10.83 2.70
CA LYS A 35 -13.88 11.55 1.97
C LYS A 35 -13.26 10.72 0.84
N PHE A 36 -13.23 9.40 1.00
CA PHE A 36 -12.74 8.49 -0.03
C PHE A 36 -13.86 7.88 -0.88
N ALA A 37 -15.13 8.27 -0.67
CA ALA A 37 -16.23 7.79 -1.49
C ALA A 37 -15.99 8.12 -2.98
N GLY A 38 -16.15 7.12 -3.84
CA GLY A 38 -15.89 7.23 -5.27
C GLY A 38 -14.40 7.20 -5.69
N THR A 39 -13.46 7.15 -4.74
CA THR A 39 -12.04 6.89 -5.07
C THR A 39 -11.80 5.38 -5.25
N ARG A 40 -10.61 4.99 -5.71
CA ARG A 40 -10.27 3.57 -5.90
C ARG A 40 -10.23 2.83 -4.57
N PHE A 41 -9.68 3.48 -3.55
CA PHE A 41 -9.67 2.98 -2.18
C PHE A 41 -11.08 2.87 -1.62
N GLY A 42 -11.94 3.89 -1.77
CA GLY A 42 -13.33 3.83 -1.31
C GLY A 42 -14.13 2.73 -1.99
N ASN A 43 -14.07 2.64 -3.33
CA ASN A 43 -14.74 1.58 -4.08
C ASN A 43 -14.23 0.18 -3.68
N LEU A 44 -12.95 0.05 -3.30
CA LEU A 44 -12.40 -1.21 -2.80
C LEU A 44 -12.96 -1.54 -1.41
N LEU A 45 -13.11 -0.54 -0.53
CA LEU A 45 -13.70 -0.72 0.79
C LEU A 45 -15.16 -1.16 0.70
N GLU A 46 -15.96 -0.53 -0.16
CA GLU A 46 -17.36 -0.92 -0.44
C GLU A 46 -17.45 -2.36 -0.94
N GLN A 47 -16.50 -2.79 -1.79
CA GLN A 47 -16.45 -4.17 -2.28
C GLN A 47 -16.12 -5.18 -1.18
N LEU A 48 -15.42 -4.78 -0.13
CA LEU A 48 -15.09 -5.62 1.03
C LEU A 48 -16.25 -5.74 2.01
N GLU A 49 -17.00 -4.66 2.22
CA GLU A 49 -18.20 -4.65 3.07
C GLU A 49 -19.25 -5.66 2.58
N GLY A 50 -19.35 -5.88 1.27
CA GLY A 50 -20.26 -6.86 0.68
C GLY A 50 -19.83 -8.34 0.79
N LYS A 51 -18.72 -8.65 1.47
CA LYS A 51 -18.17 -10.02 1.55
C LYS A 51 -18.42 -10.64 2.93
N ALA A 52 -18.81 -11.90 2.93
CA ALA A 52 -19.01 -12.70 4.15
C ALA A 52 -17.78 -13.55 4.55
N ASP A 53 -16.66 -13.41 3.84
CA ASP A 53 -15.40 -14.09 4.17
C ASP A 53 -14.75 -13.40 5.37
N GLU A 54 -14.52 -14.17 6.44
CA GLU A 54 -13.97 -13.67 7.72
C GLU A 54 -12.65 -12.90 7.52
N GLY A 55 -11.75 -13.39 6.66
CA GLY A 55 -10.47 -12.73 6.38
C GLY A 55 -10.63 -11.40 5.64
N LEU A 56 -11.63 -11.27 4.77
CA LEU A 56 -11.94 -10.01 4.10
C LEU A 56 -12.60 -8.98 5.03
N VAL A 57 -13.43 -9.44 5.96
CA VAL A 57 -14.04 -8.59 7.00
C VAL A 57 -12.96 -8.00 7.89
N ASP A 58 -12.06 -8.83 8.43
CA ASP A 58 -10.94 -8.41 9.27
C ASP A 58 -10.04 -7.40 8.57
N MET A 59 -9.83 -7.60 7.27
CA MET A 59 -9.05 -6.68 6.47
C MET A 59 -9.78 -5.35 6.24
N GLY A 60 -11.09 -5.38 5.97
CA GLY A 60 -11.91 -4.16 5.90
C GLY A 60 -11.80 -3.35 7.21
N MET A 61 -11.89 -4.05 8.34
CA MET A 61 -11.67 -3.47 9.67
C MET A 61 -10.27 -2.87 9.80
N LEU A 62 -9.21 -3.58 9.38
CA LEU A 62 -7.85 -3.05 9.38
C LEU A 62 -7.75 -1.75 8.56
N LEU A 63 -8.27 -1.75 7.32
CA LEU A 63 -8.23 -0.59 6.43
C LEU A 63 -8.93 0.63 7.03
N MET A 64 -9.97 0.44 7.84
CA MET A 64 -10.66 1.52 8.56
C MET A 64 -9.87 2.10 9.74
N THR A 65 -8.89 1.37 10.28
CA THR A 65 -8.00 1.88 11.35
C THR A 65 -6.85 2.74 10.82
N ILE A 66 -6.68 2.79 9.50
CA ILE A 66 -5.54 3.44 8.86
C ILE A 66 -5.70 4.96 8.86
N GLY A 67 -4.62 5.68 9.16
CA GLY A 67 -4.58 7.14 9.09
C GLY A 67 -4.73 7.68 7.66
N GLU A 68 -5.31 8.87 7.54
CA GLU A 68 -5.71 9.46 6.25
C GLU A 68 -4.60 9.50 5.20
N GLU A 69 -3.37 9.88 5.57
CA GLU A 69 -2.23 9.92 4.65
C GLU A 69 -1.90 8.55 4.03
N THR A 70 -2.09 7.48 4.79
CA THR A 70 -1.86 6.13 4.28
C THR A 70 -3.01 5.69 3.39
N CYS A 71 -4.26 6.08 3.68
CA CYS A 71 -5.40 5.85 2.78
C CYS A 71 -5.19 6.56 1.42
N ARG A 72 -4.73 7.81 1.42
CA ARG A 72 -4.34 8.52 0.18
C ARG A 72 -3.24 7.79 -0.57
N SER A 73 -2.21 7.32 0.14
CA SER A 73 -1.12 6.56 -0.49
C SER A 73 -1.61 5.24 -1.10
N ILE A 74 -2.54 4.53 -0.44
CA ILE A 74 -3.17 3.33 -1.00
C ILE A 74 -3.92 3.68 -2.29
N ASP A 75 -4.77 4.71 -2.26
CA ASP A 75 -5.57 5.14 -3.42
C ASP A 75 -4.69 5.46 -4.65
N GLU A 76 -3.65 6.27 -4.44
CA GLU A 76 -2.68 6.62 -5.49
C GLU A 76 -1.99 5.38 -6.06
N ARG A 77 -1.56 4.46 -5.20
CA ARG A 77 -0.86 3.24 -5.61
C ARG A 77 -1.76 2.25 -6.34
N LEU A 78 -3.02 2.12 -5.92
CA LEU A 78 -4.04 1.38 -6.65
C LEU A 78 -4.21 1.96 -8.07
N GLY A 79 -4.23 3.29 -8.20
CA GLY A 79 -4.22 3.96 -9.50
C GLY A 79 -3.03 3.61 -10.37
N ILE A 80 -1.82 3.63 -9.79
CA ILE A 80 -0.58 3.30 -10.50
C ILE A 80 -0.58 1.84 -10.99
N ILE A 81 -0.83 0.87 -10.11
CA ILE A 81 -0.73 -0.55 -10.50
C ILE A 81 -1.81 -0.94 -11.52
N THR A 82 -3.03 -0.39 -11.39
CA THR A 82 -4.12 -0.65 -12.35
C THR A 82 -3.81 -0.03 -13.71
N GLN A 83 -3.31 1.21 -13.76
CA GLN A 83 -2.92 1.85 -15.01
C GLN A 83 -1.74 1.14 -15.69
N MET A 84 -0.72 0.74 -14.92
CA MET A 84 0.42 -0.01 -15.45
C MET A 84 -0.03 -1.35 -16.03
N SER A 85 -0.86 -2.09 -15.30
CA SER A 85 -1.39 -3.38 -15.75
C SER A 85 -2.23 -3.25 -17.03
N ARG A 86 -3.06 -2.21 -17.15
CA ARG A 86 -3.79 -1.91 -18.41
C ARG A 86 -2.84 -1.63 -19.58
N ARG A 87 -1.69 -1.01 -19.32
CA ARG A 87 -0.75 -0.57 -20.35
C ARG A 87 0.12 -1.71 -20.87
N ASP A 88 0.64 -2.56 -19.99
CA ASP A 88 1.61 -3.60 -20.34
C ASP A 88 1.06 -5.02 -20.27
N GLY A 89 -0.17 -5.21 -19.78
CA GLY A 89 -0.80 -6.52 -19.62
C GLY A 89 -0.13 -7.40 -18.55
N ARG A 90 0.72 -6.83 -17.70
CA ARG A 90 1.45 -7.57 -16.66
C ARG A 90 0.83 -7.35 -15.28
N ARG A 91 1.14 -8.27 -14.38
CA ARG A 91 0.82 -8.14 -12.95
C ARG A 91 1.72 -7.08 -12.32
N HIS A 92 1.14 -6.20 -11.51
CA HIS A 92 1.86 -5.23 -10.70
C HIS A 92 1.40 -5.34 -9.24
N ASP A 93 2.31 -5.10 -8.31
CA ASP A 93 2.00 -5.13 -6.88
C ASP A 93 2.57 -3.94 -6.12
N PHE A 94 1.99 -3.69 -4.97
CA PHE A 94 2.63 -2.90 -3.93
C PHE A 94 2.28 -3.46 -2.56
N THR A 95 2.97 -2.97 -1.54
CA THR A 95 2.79 -3.44 -0.18
C THR A 95 3.04 -2.32 0.81
N ILE A 96 2.20 -2.27 1.84
CA ILE A 96 2.21 -1.25 2.89
C ILE A 96 2.18 -1.97 4.24
N GLY A 97 3.05 -1.55 5.15
CA GLY A 97 2.92 -1.91 6.57
C GLY A 97 1.87 -1.00 7.20
N VAL A 98 0.98 -1.57 8.00
CA VAL A 98 -0.17 -0.87 8.60
C VAL A 98 -0.03 -0.87 10.12
N GLY A 99 -0.44 0.24 10.75
CA GLY A 99 -0.54 0.33 12.21
C GLY A 99 0.80 0.16 12.95
N SER A 100 0.77 -0.54 14.08
CA SER A 100 1.88 -0.75 15.02
C SER A 100 2.90 -1.78 14.53
N ALA A 101 3.45 -1.62 13.32
CA ALA A 101 4.55 -2.41 12.75
C ALA A 101 4.37 -3.95 12.68
N ARG A 102 3.24 -4.49 13.16
CA ARG A 102 2.96 -5.93 13.24
C ARG A 102 1.85 -6.38 12.28
N GLU A 103 1.37 -5.47 11.44
CA GLU A 103 0.35 -5.76 10.43
C GLU A 103 0.79 -5.19 9.08
N GLY A 104 0.31 -5.80 8.00
CA GLY A 104 0.63 -5.35 6.66
C GLY A 104 -0.38 -5.82 5.62
N VAL A 105 -0.40 -5.11 4.49
CA VAL A 105 -1.28 -5.39 3.38
C VAL A 105 -0.50 -5.35 2.06
N THR A 106 -0.73 -6.34 1.22
CA THR A 106 -0.21 -6.44 -0.14
C THR A 106 -1.36 -6.37 -1.12
N PHE A 107 -1.20 -5.56 -2.17
CA PHE A 107 -2.17 -5.44 -3.26
C PHE A 107 -1.52 -5.90 -4.56
N HIS A 108 -2.17 -6.82 -5.25
CA HIS A 108 -1.84 -7.28 -6.59
C HIS A 108 -2.91 -6.79 -7.56
N CYS A 109 -2.49 -6.26 -8.71
CA CYS A 109 -3.35 -6.02 -9.87
C CYS A 109 -3.07 -7.09 -10.91
N ASN A 110 -4.03 -7.99 -11.14
CA ASN A 110 -3.89 -9.13 -12.03
C ASN A 110 -4.86 -9.05 -13.21
N PRO A 111 -4.36 -8.87 -14.46
CA PRO A 111 -5.20 -8.75 -15.65
C PRO A 111 -5.86 -10.07 -16.07
N ALA A 112 -5.28 -11.21 -15.71
CA ALA A 112 -5.78 -12.53 -16.08
C ALA A 112 -5.55 -13.51 -14.90
N PRO A 113 -6.46 -13.52 -13.90
CA PRO A 113 -6.29 -14.37 -12.74
C PRO A 113 -6.34 -15.85 -13.11
N LYS A 114 -5.41 -16.62 -12.55
CA LYS A 114 -5.34 -18.07 -12.61
C LYS A 114 -5.63 -18.64 -11.23
N ASP A 115 -6.04 -19.90 -11.18
CA ASP A 115 -6.32 -20.59 -9.90
C ASP A 115 -5.08 -20.59 -8.98
N GLU A 116 -3.88 -20.75 -9.56
CA GLU A 116 -2.60 -20.73 -8.86
C GLU A 116 -2.21 -19.35 -8.29
N ASP A 117 -2.82 -18.25 -8.77
CA ASP A 117 -2.43 -16.90 -8.32
C ASP A 117 -2.73 -16.67 -6.84
N ARG A 118 -3.70 -17.40 -6.29
CA ARG A 118 -4.01 -17.35 -4.86
C ARG A 118 -2.86 -17.92 -4.02
N ASP A 119 -2.31 -19.06 -4.42
CA ASP A 119 -1.20 -19.70 -3.72
C ASP A 119 0.10 -18.90 -3.88
N VAL A 120 0.33 -18.35 -5.08
CA VAL A 120 1.47 -17.44 -5.32
C VAL A 120 1.38 -16.19 -4.44
N MET A 121 0.18 -15.60 -4.32
CA MET A 121 -0.04 -14.45 -3.44
C MET A 121 0.13 -14.83 -1.97
N ALA A 122 -0.38 -16.00 -1.55
CA ALA A 122 -0.23 -16.49 -0.19
C ALA A 122 1.26 -16.66 0.18
N ALA A 123 2.05 -17.29 -0.69
CA ALA A 123 3.48 -17.46 -0.49
C ALA A 123 4.22 -16.11 -0.40
N TYR A 124 3.87 -15.17 -1.28
CA TYR A 124 4.45 -13.82 -1.23
C TYR A 124 4.07 -13.07 0.06
N CYS A 125 2.79 -13.06 0.43
CA CYS A 125 2.30 -12.45 1.66
C CYS A 125 2.99 -13.06 2.90
N TYR A 126 3.16 -14.38 2.93
CA TYR A 126 3.83 -15.05 4.04
C TYR A 126 5.30 -14.65 4.14
N GLY A 127 6.01 -14.53 3.01
CA GLY A 127 7.36 -13.99 2.98
C GLY A 127 7.43 -12.54 3.48
N ARG A 128 6.48 -11.68 3.08
CA ARG A 128 6.41 -10.28 3.54
C ARG A 128 6.12 -10.19 5.05
N LYS A 129 5.17 -10.98 5.54
CA LYS A 129 4.88 -11.16 6.97
C LYS A 129 6.13 -11.55 7.76
N TYR A 130 6.89 -12.53 7.25
CA TYR A 130 8.12 -12.99 7.88
C TYR A 130 9.20 -11.90 7.95
N VAL A 131 9.47 -11.24 6.82
CA VAL A 131 10.51 -10.21 6.71
C VAL A 131 10.22 -9.00 7.59
N GLN A 132 8.95 -8.64 7.74
CA GLN A 132 8.53 -7.49 8.55
C GLN A 132 8.23 -7.85 10.01
N LYS A 133 8.38 -9.12 10.40
CA LYS A 133 8.06 -9.62 11.75
C LYS A 133 6.62 -9.27 12.17
N ALA A 134 5.71 -9.41 11.22
CA ALA A 134 4.30 -9.11 11.42
C ALA A 134 3.55 -10.34 11.95
N ASP A 135 2.56 -10.10 12.82
CA ASP A 135 1.66 -11.12 13.33
C ASP A 135 0.47 -11.32 12.38
N ARG A 136 0.05 -10.27 11.67
CA ARG A 136 -1.07 -10.35 10.72
C ARG A 136 -0.67 -9.80 9.35
N TRP A 137 -1.18 -10.44 8.29
CA TRP A 137 -0.92 -10.01 6.93
C TRP A 137 -2.08 -10.26 6.00
N PHE A 138 -2.40 -9.28 5.17
CA PHE A 138 -3.51 -9.35 4.24
C PHE A 138 -3.02 -9.24 2.80
N GLY A 139 -3.64 -10.00 1.91
CA GLY A 139 -3.37 -9.96 0.48
C GLY A 139 -4.66 -9.70 -0.29
N LEU A 140 -4.60 -8.78 -1.23
CA LEU A 140 -5.72 -8.41 -2.10
C LEU A 140 -5.34 -8.54 -3.56
N SER A 141 -6.14 -9.26 -4.33
CA SER A 141 -6.06 -9.25 -5.79
C SER A 141 -7.23 -8.47 -6.38
N ILE A 142 -6.90 -7.51 -7.22
CA ILE A 142 -7.86 -6.73 -8.02
C ILE A 142 -7.55 -6.93 -9.50
N ASP A 143 -8.56 -6.73 -10.34
CA ASP A 143 -8.36 -6.63 -11.78
C ASP A 143 -7.89 -5.21 -12.20
N PRO A 144 -7.54 -4.99 -13.47
CA PRO A 144 -7.18 -3.66 -13.95
C PRO A 144 -8.33 -2.65 -13.88
N ALA A 145 -9.59 -3.07 -13.81
CA ALA A 145 -10.74 -2.18 -13.58
C ALA A 145 -10.81 -1.69 -12.12
N GLY A 146 -10.12 -2.36 -11.19
CA GLY A 146 -10.20 -2.11 -9.75
C GLY A 146 -11.22 -2.99 -9.03
N GLN A 147 -11.72 -4.03 -9.71
CA GLN A 147 -12.65 -4.99 -9.15
C GLN A 147 -11.90 -6.04 -8.34
N LEU A 148 -12.35 -6.26 -7.11
CA LEU A 148 -11.87 -7.28 -6.20
C LEU A 148 -12.12 -8.68 -6.80
N GLN A 149 -11.03 -9.42 -6.98
CA GLN A 149 -11.05 -10.81 -7.46
C GLN A 149 -11.09 -11.78 -6.28
N PHE A 150 -10.12 -11.65 -5.37
CA PHE A 150 -10.03 -12.44 -4.15
C PHE A 150 -9.15 -11.73 -3.12
N GLY A 151 -9.24 -12.18 -1.87
CA GLY A 151 -8.25 -11.86 -0.86
C GLY A 151 -7.89 -13.07 -0.01
N LEU A 152 -6.93 -12.83 0.88
CA LEU A 152 -6.46 -13.77 1.89
C LEU A 152 -6.03 -13.02 3.14
N ALA A 153 -6.11 -13.72 4.27
CA ALA A 153 -5.60 -13.28 5.56
C ALA A 153 -4.64 -14.34 6.12
N LEU A 154 -3.53 -13.89 6.68
CA LEU A 154 -2.57 -14.69 7.44
C LEU A 154 -2.54 -14.13 8.86
N ASP A 155 -3.20 -14.81 9.79
CA ASP A 155 -3.33 -14.37 11.17
C ASP A 155 -2.76 -15.42 12.13
N PHE A 156 -1.50 -15.23 12.51
CA PHE A 156 -0.81 -16.10 13.46
C PHE A 156 0.49 -15.42 13.93
N PRO A 157 0.97 -15.66 15.16
CA PRO A 157 2.19 -15.02 15.66
C PRO A 157 3.40 -15.23 14.74
N TRP A 158 4.26 -14.21 14.65
CA TRP A 158 5.53 -14.40 13.95
C TRP A 158 6.45 -15.38 14.69
N GLU A 159 6.97 -16.35 13.96
CA GLU A 159 7.97 -17.31 14.47
C GLU A 159 9.20 -17.33 13.59
N HIS A 160 10.37 -17.45 14.21
CA HIS A 160 11.63 -17.57 13.50
C HIS A 160 11.73 -18.94 12.81
N SER A 161 12.12 -18.95 11.53
CA SER A 161 12.31 -20.19 10.77
C SER A 161 13.53 -20.05 9.84
N PRO A 162 14.54 -20.93 9.96
CA PRO A 162 15.69 -20.93 9.05
C PRO A 162 15.30 -21.09 7.57
N ASP A 163 14.29 -21.93 7.29
CA ASP A 163 13.77 -22.12 5.94
C ASP A 163 13.15 -20.84 5.40
N MET A 164 12.39 -20.11 6.23
CA MET A 164 11.82 -18.83 5.85
C MET A 164 12.87 -17.75 5.67
N GLU A 165 13.93 -17.75 6.47
CA GLU A 165 15.07 -16.85 6.28
C GLU A 165 15.77 -17.10 4.94
N ALA A 166 16.02 -18.36 4.59
CA ALA A 166 16.58 -18.73 3.28
C ALA A 166 15.65 -18.32 2.12
N ARG A 167 14.34 -18.60 2.23
CA ARG A 167 13.35 -18.26 1.19
C ARG A 167 13.15 -16.75 0.99
N THR A 168 13.33 -15.96 2.05
CA THR A 168 13.11 -14.51 2.02
C THR A 168 14.40 -13.69 1.97
N ALA A 169 15.56 -14.33 1.81
CA ALA A 169 16.87 -13.67 1.79
C ALA A 169 16.98 -12.55 0.73
N SER A 170 16.30 -12.70 -0.41
CA SER A 170 16.27 -11.72 -1.49
C SER A 170 15.25 -10.59 -1.29
N MET A 171 14.35 -10.73 -0.32
CA MET A 171 13.30 -9.75 -0.07
C MET A 171 13.85 -8.53 0.66
N ARG A 172 13.44 -7.34 0.21
CA ARG A 172 13.84 -6.08 0.85
C ARG A 172 13.13 -5.94 2.21
N ARG A 173 13.92 -5.79 3.28
CA ARG A 173 13.42 -5.61 4.67
C ARG A 173 12.54 -4.38 4.86
N LYS A 174 12.82 -3.28 4.16
CA LYS A 174 11.98 -2.08 4.17
C LYS A 174 11.33 -1.91 2.80
N SER A 175 10.01 -2.00 2.76
CA SER A 175 9.23 -1.58 1.60
C SER A 175 8.93 -0.10 1.68
N HIS A 176 9.95 0.73 1.54
CA HIS A 176 9.71 2.06 0.97
C HIS A 176 9.44 1.82 -0.51
N VAL A 177 8.17 1.73 -0.88
CA VAL A 177 7.81 1.78 -2.29
C VAL A 177 8.09 3.22 -2.74
N SER A 178 9.15 3.38 -3.55
CA SER A 178 9.49 4.66 -4.15
C SER A 178 8.30 5.17 -4.96
N LEU A 179 7.79 6.36 -4.63
CA LEU A 179 6.72 7.07 -5.35
C LEU A 179 7.17 7.59 -6.74
N ALA A 180 8.33 7.15 -7.22
CA ALA A 180 8.77 7.55 -8.54
C ALA A 180 8.04 6.67 -9.57
N PRO A 181 7.35 7.24 -10.57
CA PRO A 181 7.03 6.49 -11.78
C PRO A 181 8.32 5.85 -12.32
N PRO A 182 8.26 4.76 -13.11
CA PRO A 182 9.43 4.26 -13.80
C PRO A 182 9.93 5.39 -14.72
N VAL A 183 10.86 6.19 -14.20
CA VAL A 183 11.63 7.11 -15.01
C VAL A 183 12.37 6.19 -15.95
N VAL A 184 12.00 6.22 -17.23
CA VAL A 184 12.88 5.77 -18.30
C VAL A 184 14.12 6.63 -18.15
N ARG A 185 15.08 6.16 -17.35
CA ARG A 185 16.36 6.83 -17.20
C ARG A 185 16.97 6.72 -18.59
N PRO A 186 17.30 7.83 -19.27
CA PRO A 186 18.12 7.73 -20.46
C PRO A 186 19.35 6.90 -20.05
N VAL A 187 19.63 5.84 -20.80
CA VAL A 187 20.83 5.03 -20.60
C VAL A 187 21.99 6.02 -20.64
N ARG A 188 22.61 6.28 -19.48
CA ARG A 188 23.83 7.07 -19.42
C ARG A 188 24.89 6.23 -20.12
N THR A 189 25.22 6.61 -21.35
CA THR A 189 26.35 6.07 -22.11
C THR A 189 27.68 6.51 -21.49
N GLU A 190 27.66 7.51 -20.61
CA GLU A 190 28.85 8.00 -19.92
C GLU A 190 29.11 7.21 -18.63
N PRO A 191 30.33 6.67 -18.45
CA PRO A 191 30.71 5.97 -17.24
C PRO A 191 30.61 6.90 -16.04
N LYS A 192 30.00 6.40 -14.96
CA LYS A 192 29.80 7.16 -13.73
C LYS A 192 31.17 7.37 -13.06
N ILE A 193 31.72 8.57 -13.17
CA ILE A 193 32.99 8.95 -12.50
C ILE A 193 32.79 8.82 -10.99
N GLY A 194 33.62 7.99 -10.35
CA GLY A 194 33.65 7.82 -8.91
C GLY A 194 34.18 9.06 -8.21
N ARG A 195 33.64 9.36 -7.03
CA ARG A 195 34.02 10.55 -6.24
C ARG A 195 35.54 10.65 -5.98
N ASN A 196 36.23 9.52 -5.91
CA ASN A 196 37.67 9.44 -5.67
C ASN A 196 38.51 9.27 -6.95
N ASP A 197 37.90 9.12 -8.12
CA ASP A 197 38.58 8.93 -9.40
C ASP A 197 39.22 10.23 -9.87
N LEU A 198 40.14 10.15 -10.82
CA LEU A 198 40.76 11.33 -11.41
C LEU A 198 39.71 12.17 -12.15
N CYS A 199 39.79 13.48 -11.96
CA CYS A 199 38.86 14.43 -12.55
C CYS A 199 39.08 14.52 -14.06
N THR A 200 38.00 14.45 -14.84
CA THR A 200 38.03 14.49 -16.32
C THR A 200 38.40 15.85 -16.90
N CYS A 201 38.54 16.89 -16.08
CA CYS A 201 39.03 18.21 -16.51
C CYS A 201 40.56 18.27 -16.73
N GLY A 202 41.27 17.15 -16.57
CA GLY A 202 42.72 17.08 -16.81
C GLY A 202 43.59 17.65 -15.69
N SER A 203 43.00 18.03 -14.56
CA SER A 203 43.73 18.67 -13.44
C SER A 203 44.64 17.73 -12.63
N GLY A 204 44.59 16.42 -12.89
CA GLY A 204 45.30 15.39 -12.12
C GLY A 204 44.82 15.21 -10.67
N LYS A 205 43.78 15.94 -10.25
CA LYS A 205 43.19 15.86 -8.90
C LYS A 205 42.03 14.88 -8.86
N LYS A 206 41.72 14.31 -7.68
CA LYS A 206 40.51 13.50 -7.46
C LYS A 206 39.26 14.35 -7.69
N TYR A 207 38.22 13.78 -8.31
CA TYR A 207 36.97 14.46 -8.69
C TYR A 207 36.35 15.22 -7.51
N LYS A 208 36.32 14.62 -6.31
CA LYS A 208 35.83 15.27 -5.07
C LYS A 208 36.57 16.54 -4.64
N ARG A 209 37.81 16.74 -5.07
CA ARG A 209 38.67 17.88 -4.70
C ARG A 209 38.89 18.84 -5.87
N CYS A 210 38.11 18.68 -6.94
CA CYS A 210 38.18 19.51 -8.13
C CYS A 210 36.75 19.94 -8.50
N CYS A 211 36.23 19.48 -9.64
CA CYS A 211 34.94 19.91 -10.17
C CYS A 211 33.70 19.58 -9.31
N LEU A 212 33.83 18.76 -8.25
CA LEU A 212 32.73 18.48 -7.33
C LEU A 212 32.65 19.46 -6.14
N ASN A 213 33.77 20.10 -5.79
CA ASN A 213 33.89 20.98 -4.60
C ASN A 213 34.11 22.45 -5.01
N THR A 214 33.71 22.81 -6.23
CA THR A 214 33.77 24.18 -6.74
C THR A 214 32.47 24.91 -6.41
#